data_AF-A0A136HQJ1-F1
#
_entry.id   AF-A0A136HQJ1-F1
#
_cell.length_a   1.000
_cell.length_b   1.000
_cell.length_c   1.000
_cell.angle_alpha   90.00
_cell.angle_beta   90.00
_cell.angle_gamma   90.00
#
_symmetry.space_group_name_H-M   'P 1'
#
loop_
_entity.id
_entity.type
_entity.pdbx_description
1 polymer ?
#
loop_
_entity_poly.entity_id
_entity_poly.type
_entity_poly.pdbx_seq_one_letter_code
_entity_poly.pdbx_strand_id
1 'polypeptide(L)'
;MEKEQQKGGNLARRAAIVCQDKRFGLWLDRRRTAKFNMNIPDGTHTPADAKDFILQYCEVESRRDLDHNPTAANKFLNVLKHYNKFLRRLNQ
;
A
#
# COMPACT_ATOMS: atom_id res chain seq x y z
N MET A 1 8.38 30.56 -10.24
CA MET A 1 7.96 29.59 -9.21
C MET A 1 8.31 28.20 -9.72
N GLU A 2 9.57 27.79 -9.52
CA GLU A 2 10.01 26.43 -9.88
C GLU A 2 9.48 25.47 -8.83
N LYS A 3 8.52 24.62 -9.22
CA LYS A 3 8.15 23.45 -8.43
C LYS A 3 9.30 22.46 -8.58
N GLU A 4 10.26 22.50 -7.66
CA GLU A 4 11.31 21.49 -7.57
C GLU A 4 10.67 20.10 -7.70
N GLN A 5 11.01 19.39 -8.78
CA GLN A 5 10.59 18.02 -9.00
C GLN A 5 11.24 17.15 -7.92
N GLN A 6 10.58 17.05 -6.77
CA GLN A 6 10.99 16.19 -5.67
C GLN A 6 11.04 14.74 -6.17
N LYS A 7 12.25 14.21 -6.36
CA LYS A 7 12.49 12.79 -6.61
C LYS A 7 11.98 12.03 -5.40
N GLY A 8 10.99 11.15 -5.60
CA GLY A 8 10.50 10.28 -4.52
C GLY A 8 11.64 9.45 -3.94
N GLY A 9 11.74 9.42 -2.61
CA GLY A 9 12.74 8.67 -1.87
C GLY A 9 12.47 7.16 -1.81
N ASN A 10 13.10 6.49 -0.84
CA ASN A 10 13.04 5.03 -0.70
C ASN A 10 11.62 4.51 -0.45
N LEU A 11 10.74 5.28 0.21
CA LEU A 11 9.38 4.84 0.54
C LEU A 11 8.43 5.01 -0.64
N ALA A 12 8.48 6.11 -1.39
CA ALA A 12 7.69 6.26 -2.61
C ALA A 12 7.97 5.13 -3.61
N ARG A 13 9.25 4.79 -3.79
CA ARG A 13 9.66 3.67 -4.66
C ARG A 13 9.15 2.33 -4.16
N ARG A 14 9.27 2.05 -2.85
CA ARG A 14 8.74 0.82 -2.25
C ARG A 14 7.22 0.74 -2.39
N ALA A 15 6.50 1.83 -2.16
CA ALA A 15 5.05 1.89 -2.36
C ALA A 15 4.69 1.55 -3.81
N ALA A 16 5.40 2.11 -4.79
CA ALA A 16 5.19 1.79 -6.20
C ALA A 16 5.40 0.29 -6.52
N ILE A 17 6.46 -0.33 -5.97
CA ILE A 17 6.73 -1.77 -6.15
C ILE A 17 5.61 -2.61 -5.53
N VAL A 18 5.19 -2.27 -4.30
CA VAL A 18 4.13 -3.00 -3.58
C VAL A 18 2.79 -2.90 -4.32
N CYS A 19 2.46 -1.73 -4.90
CA CYS A 19 1.25 -1.60 -5.73
C CYS A 19 1.24 -2.58 -6.91
N GLN A 20 2.39 -2.93 -7.47
CA GLN A 20 2.49 -3.85 -8.62
C GLN A 20 2.51 -5.32 -8.20
N ASP A 21 2.66 -5.63 -6.91
CA ASP A 21 2.69 -7.01 -6.42
C ASP A 21 1.27 -7.58 -6.32
N LYS A 22 0.95 -8.58 -7.15
CA LYS A 22 -0.36 -9.27 -7.14
C LYS A 22 -0.73 -9.83 -5.77
N ARG A 23 0.26 -10.24 -4.96
CA ARG A 23 0.04 -10.76 -3.61
C ARG A 23 -0.43 -9.66 -2.65
N PHE A 24 -0.09 -8.40 -2.92
CA PHE A 24 -0.62 -7.27 -2.16
C PHE A 24 -2.10 -7.06 -2.47
N GLY A 25 -2.52 -7.18 -3.73
CA GLY A 25 -3.94 -7.20 -4.12
C GLY A 25 -4.72 -8.29 -3.37
N LEU A 26 -4.20 -9.50 -3.34
CA LEU A 26 -4.77 -10.62 -2.57
C LEU A 26 -4.90 -10.32 -1.06
N TRP A 27 -3.90 -9.66 -0.47
CA TRP A 27 -3.98 -9.23 0.92
C TRP A 27 -5.10 -8.21 1.14
N LEU A 28 -5.34 -7.30 0.20
CA LEU A 28 -6.44 -6.33 0.25
C LEU A 28 -7.80 -7.01 0.13
N ASP A 29 -7.96 -7.98 -0.78
CA ASP A 29 -9.19 -8.78 -0.92
C ASP A 29 -9.60 -9.40 0.43
N ARG A 30 -8.64 -10.10 1.06
CA ARG A 30 -8.84 -10.76 2.36
C ARG A 30 -9.10 -9.76 3.49
N ARG A 31 -8.41 -8.62 3.47
CA ARG A 31 -8.62 -7.55 4.46
C ARG A 31 -10.01 -6.94 4.34
N ARG A 32 -10.50 -6.65 3.13
CA ARG A 32 -11.85 -6.14 2.92
C ARG A 32 -12.91 -7.17 3.28
N THR A 33 -12.70 -8.43 2.91
CA THR A 33 -13.60 -9.54 3.27
C THR A 33 -13.79 -9.61 4.78
N ALA A 34 -12.69 -9.58 5.55
CA ALA A 34 -12.75 -9.59 7.01
C ALA A 34 -13.37 -8.31 7.61
N LYS A 35 -13.13 -7.14 7.01
CA LYS A 35 -13.63 -5.85 7.52
C LYS A 35 -15.12 -5.66 7.29
N PHE A 36 -15.63 -6.08 6.14
CA PHE A 36 -17.02 -5.84 5.71
C PHE A 36 -17.88 -7.10 5.78
N ASN A 37 -17.32 -8.23 6.23
CA ASN A 37 -17.97 -9.54 6.30
C ASN A 37 -18.63 -9.94 4.97
N MET A 38 -17.94 -9.65 3.86
CA MET A 38 -18.40 -9.89 2.48
C MET A 38 -17.46 -10.84 1.76
N ASN A 39 -17.97 -11.69 0.87
CA ASN A 39 -17.14 -12.62 0.11
C ASN A 39 -16.55 -11.91 -1.13
N ILE A 40 -15.32 -11.43 -1.04
CA ILE A 40 -14.60 -10.85 -2.20
C ILE A 40 -13.70 -11.94 -2.80
N PRO A 41 -13.84 -12.26 -4.10
CA PRO A 41 -12.94 -13.17 -4.78
C PRO A 41 -11.48 -12.70 -4.76
N ASP A 42 -10.55 -13.65 -4.66
CA ASP A 42 -9.12 -13.38 -4.77
C ASP A 42 -8.79 -12.81 -6.17
N GLY A 43 -8.03 -11.71 -6.22
CA GLY A 43 -7.60 -11.06 -7.45
C GLY A 43 -8.51 -9.94 -7.96
N THR A 44 -9.45 -9.43 -7.14
CA THR A 44 -10.30 -8.30 -7.56
C THR A 44 -9.60 -6.95 -7.45
N HIS A 45 -8.64 -6.79 -6.54
CA HIS A 45 -7.89 -5.54 -6.41
C HIS A 45 -6.80 -5.41 -7.47
N THR A 46 -6.81 -4.26 -8.16
CA THR A 46 -5.82 -3.88 -9.16
C THR A 46 -4.66 -3.08 -8.54
N PRO A 47 -3.56 -2.84 -9.30
CA PRO A 47 -2.50 -1.92 -8.85
C PRO A 47 -2.99 -0.49 -8.56
N ALA A 48 -4.07 -0.05 -9.21
CA ALA A 48 -4.69 1.25 -8.93
C ALA A 48 -5.37 1.23 -7.55
N ASP A 49 -6.14 0.19 -7.24
CA ASP A 49 -6.76 0.03 -5.92
C ASP A 49 -5.72 -0.06 -4.80
N ALA A 50 -4.60 -0.73 -5.06
CA ALA A 50 -3.48 -0.80 -4.13
C ALA A 50 -2.85 0.57 -3.87
N LYS A 51 -2.69 1.39 -4.92
CA LYS A 51 -2.23 2.77 -4.78
C LYS A 51 -3.22 3.58 -3.96
N ASP A 52 -4.50 3.56 -4.30
CA ASP A 52 -5.53 4.34 -3.64
C ASP A 52 -5.67 3.96 -2.17
N PHE A 53 -5.58 2.67 -1.85
CA PHE A 53 -5.51 2.19 -0.48
C PHE A 53 -4.33 2.80 0.29
N ILE A 54 -3.11 2.80 -0.28
CA ILE A 54 -1.93 3.35 0.40
C ILE A 54 -2.10 4.86 0.63
N LEU A 55 -2.57 5.60 -0.38
CA LEU A 55 -2.79 7.04 -0.27
C LEU A 55 -3.83 7.37 0.81
N GLN A 56 -4.98 6.70 0.77
CA GLN A 56 -6.04 6.88 1.77
C GLN A 56 -5.59 6.47 3.17
N TYR A 57 -4.92 5.32 3.32
CA TYR A 57 -4.48 4.83 4.62
C TYR A 57 -3.38 5.71 5.23
N CYS A 58 -2.49 6.24 4.40
CA CYS A 58 -1.40 7.11 4.84
C CYS A 58 -1.79 8.59 4.91
N GLU A 59 -3.01 8.95 4.49
CA GLU A 59 -3.55 10.32 4.44
C GLU A 59 -2.66 11.27 3.62
N VAL A 60 -2.30 10.84 2.41
CA VAL A 60 -1.46 11.60 1.47
C VAL A 60 -2.04 11.58 0.07
N GLU A 61 -1.71 12.59 -0.73
CA GLU A 61 -2.21 12.71 -2.12
C GLU A 61 -1.25 12.04 -3.12
N SER A 62 0.03 11.92 -2.75
CA SER A 62 1.07 11.33 -3.58
C SER A 62 1.93 10.36 -2.80
N ARG A 63 2.42 9.32 -3.48
CA ARG A 63 3.42 8.40 -2.91
C ARG A 63 4.71 9.11 -2.50
N ARG A 64 5.01 10.26 -3.12
CA ARG A 64 6.18 11.09 -2.78
C ARG A 64 6.08 11.66 -1.37
N ASP A 65 4.87 11.93 -0.90
CA ASP A 65 4.63 12.51 0.42
C ASP A 65 5.05 11.53 1.53
N LEU A 66 5.11 10.23 1.24
CA LEU A 66 5.61 9.22 2.17
C LEU A 66 7.08 9.47 2.58
N ASP A 67 7.89 10.09 1.72
CA ASP A 67 9.29 10.37 2.01
C ASP A 67 9.49 11.68 2.77
N HIS A 68 8.47 12.55 2.82
CA HIS A 68 8.55 13.87 3.42
C HIS A 68 7.68 14.00 4.68
N ASN A 69 6.73 13.10 4.89
CA ASN A 69 5.85 13.07 6.05
C ASN A 69 6.17 11.85 6.94
N PRO A 70 6.84 12.05 8.10
CA PRO A 70 7.16 10.96 9.03
C PRO A 70 5.94 10.18 9.53
N THR A 71 4.79 10.85 9.68
CA THR A 71 3.53 10.20 10.09
C THR A 71 3.03 9.27 8.99
N ALA A 72 3.02 9.73 7.74
CA ALA A 72 2.64 8.91 6.60
C ALA A 72 3.62 7.74 6.38
N ALA A 73 4.92 7.97 6.57
CA ALA A 73 5.95 6.94 6.53
C ALA A 73 5.68 5.84 7.55
N ASN A 74 5.39 6.19 8.81
CA ASN A 74 5.08 5.23 9.87
C ASN A 74 3.81 4.41 9.55
N LYS A 75 2.77 5.06 9.02
CA LYS A 75 1.55 4.36 8.56
C LYS A 75 1.88 3.37 7.44
N PHE A 76 2.69 3.77 6.46
CA PHE A 76 3.10 2.89 5.38
C PHE A 76 3.96 1.70 5.88
N LEU A 77 4.87 1.92 6.83
CA LEU A 77 5.65 0.85 7.46
C LEU A 77 4.75 -0.16 8.20
N ASN A 78 3.68 0.30 8.84
CA ASN A 78 2.67 -0.58 9.44
C ASN A 78 1.94 -1.43 8.39
N VAL A 79 1.57 -0.85 7.24
CA VAL A 79 1.01 -1.60 6.10
C VAL A 79 1.97 -2.71 5.68
N LEU A 80 3.26 -2.39 5.49
CA LEU A 80 4.28 -3.37 5.13
C LEU A 80 4.42 -4.48 6.18
N LYS A 81 4.36 -4.15 7.48
CA LYS A 81 4.40 -5.15 8.56
C LYS A 81 3.25 -6.15 8.46
N HIS A 82 2.03 -5.67 8.23
CA HIS A 82 0.86 -6.55 8.08
C HIS A 82 0.93 -7.38 6.80
N TYR A 83 1.36 -6.78 5.70
CA TYR A 83 1.57 -7.47 4.43
C TYR A 83 2.64 -8.56 4.54
N ASN A 84 3.78 -8.27 5.16
CA ASN A 84 4.84 -9.27 5.37
C ASN A 84 4.37 -10.44 6.26
N LYS A 85 3.55 -10.17 7.28
CA LYS A 85 2.94 -11.23 8.09
C LYS A 85 2.02 -12.13 7.25
N PHE A 86 1.27 -11.54 6.32
CA PHE A 86 0.46 -12.29 5.37
C PHE A 86 1.33 -13.14 4.41
N LEU A 87 2.38 -12.58 3.82
CA LEU A 87 3.30 -13.32 2.94
C LEU A 87 3.92 -14.53 3.63
N ARG A 88 4.30 -14.39 4.91
CA ARG A 88 4.82 -15.53 5.70
C ARG A 88 3.81 -16.67 5.83
N ARG A 89 2.51 -16.36 5.95
CA ARG A 89 1.44 -17.37 6.04
C ARG A 89 1.09 -17.99 4.70
N LEU A 90 1.31 -17.28 3.59
CA LEU A 90 1.05 -17.78 2.24
C LEU A 90 2.15 -18.76 1.78
N ASN A 91 3.36 -18.62 2.30
CA ASN A 91 4.50 -19.47 1.97
C ASN A 91 4.71 -20.63 2.97
N GLN A 92 3.76 -20.84 3.89
CA GLN A 92 3.72 -21.96 4.83
C GLN A 92 2.67 -22.97 4.38
#